data_AF-A0A2P4SW92-F1
#
_entry.id   AF-A0A2P4SW92-F1
#
_cell.length_a   1.000
_cell.length_b   1.000
_cell.length_c   1.000
_cell.angle_alpha   90.00
_cell.angle_beta   90.00
_cell.angle_gamma   90.00
#
_symmetry.space_group_name_H-M   'P 1'
#
loop_
_entity.id
_entity.type
_entity.pdbx_description
1 polymer ?
#
loop_
_entity_poly.entity_id
_entity_poly.type
_entity_poly.pdbx_seq_one_letter_code
_entity_poly.pdbx_strand_id
1 'polypeptide(L)'
;MPENAQIDDELFDKINEAMLIRLKDKFSNVRIQAVLALSRLQDPKDENCPVVNIYNTLLENDSNSEVRRAVLSCIAPSARTLPKIVGRTMDVKEAVRKLAYEVLAEKVHMRALSIAQRVKLLQQGLNDRSDAVREVMKKKLLQAWLQFTEGDVLELLHRLDVENCPEVAVPVLSAVFSLSPLNDCVQNCKYLDNRKLIPLENLTAENVLHWRYLCEHLKSKGEEGEDLLEQMLPEPAIYADYLLSYIQSMPVLGEEQREDFACFENLMTKEFIGQQLILIIDCMDTAEEGGRKHLLVLLKKILILPATSTALVAPLAERLLRIIKDDARRIQIIAEIVSEVREPIVSVDQPVDAAEIRKQQIKLAEIKVKLVEAKAALEECVTLQDFNKASVLKEKITELEHTKTNLIKEAEQCEINEMRVEKVSTFPSSVFSNANCSEVYSKWIAINSSFVLK
;
A
#
# COMPACT_ATOMS: atom_id res chain seq x y z
N MET A 1 -12.66 42.27 -19.81
CA MET A 1 -12.44 42.34 -21.27
C MET A 1 -12.57 40.94 -21.86
N PRO A 2 -13.04 40.79 -23.10
CA PRO A 2 -13.08 39.49 -23.80
C PRO A 2 -11.71 38.78 -23.79
N GLU A 3 -11.69 37.45 -23.90
CA GLU A 3 -10.44 36.67 -23.95
C GLU A 3 -9.55 37.10 -25.12
N ASN A 4 -10.16 37.45 -26.26
CA ASN A 4 -9.46 37.84 -27.49
C ASN A 4 -9.14 39.35 -27.59
N ALA A 5 -9.25 40.08 -26.49
CA ALA A 5 -8.91 41.50 -26.47
C ALA A 5 -7.40 41.70 -26.68
N GLN A 6 -7.04 42.55 -27.63
CA GLN A 6 -5.66 42.92 -27.95
C GLN A 6 -5.42 44.39 -27.62
N ILE A 7 -4.19 44.70 -27.26
CA ILE A 7 -3.64 46.05 -27.11
C ILE A 7 -2.40 46.16 -27.99
N ASP A 8 -2.02 47.37 -28.38
CA ASP A 8 -0.78 47.58 -29.13
C ASP A 8 0.45 47.25 -28.27
N ASP A 9 1.52 46.78 -28.91
CA ASP A 9 2.74 46.32 -28.24
C ASP A 9 3.41 47.44 -27.42
N GLU A 10 3.39 48.69 -27.90
CA GLU A 10 3.98 49.82 -27.17
C GLU A 10 3.22 50.13 -25.88
N LEU A 11 1.88 50.09 -25.92
CA LEU A 11 1.05 50.21 -24.72
C LEU A 11 1.22 49.01 -23.78
N PHE A 12 1.34 47.80 -24.32
CA PHE A 12 1.63 46.60 -23.54
C PHE A 12 2.93 46.77 -22.74
N ASP A 13 4.02 47.16 -23.39
CA ASP A 13 5.33 47.35 -22.76
C ASP A 13 5.26 48.43 -21.67
N LYS A 14 4.63 49.58 -21.97
CA LYS A 14 4.46 50.66 -20.99
C LYS A 14 3.66 50.23 -19.77
N ILE A 15 2.57 49.47 -19.95
CA ILE A 15 1.77 48.96 -18.83
C ILE A 15 2.60 47.97 -18.01
N ASN A 16 3.29 47.04 -18.68
CA ASN A 16 4.09 46.02 -18.04
C ASN A 16 5.20 46.65 -17.18
N GLU A 17 6.01 47.54 -17.75
CA GLU A 17 7.07 48.25 -17.04
C GLU A 17 6.53 49.06 -15.85
N ALA A 18 5.48 49.85 -16.06
CA ALA A 18 4.90 50.69 -15.00
C ALA A 18 4.38 49.84 -13.84
N MET A 19 3.66 48.75 -14.13
CA MET A 19 3.10 47.89 -13.08
C MET A 19 4.16 47.05 -12.38
N LEU A 20 5.20 46.58 -13.08
CA LEU A 20 6.34 45.89 -12.47
C LEU A 20 7.06 46.77 -11.44
N ILE A 21 7.14 48.09 -11.67
CA ILE A 21 7.66 49.04 -10.68
C ILE A 21 6.68 49.15 -9.49
N ARG A 22 5.38 49.25 -9.75
CA ARG A 22 4.34 49.37 -8.70
C ARG A 22 4.20 48.12 -7.84
N LEU A 23 4.64 46.95 -8.30
CA LEU A 23 4.74 45.75 -7.45
C LEU A 23 5.72 45.88 -6.27
N LYS A 24 6.62 46.88 -6.28
CA LYS A 24 7.54 47.17 -5.17
C LYS A 24 7.10 48.38 -4.34
N ASP A 25 5.87 48.85 -4.52
CA ASP A 25 5.35 50.03 -3.83
C ASP A 25 5.28 49.81 -2.31
N LYS A 26 5.44 50.91 -1.56
CA LYS A 26 5.34 50.91 -0.09
C LYS A 26 3.95 50.49 0.38
N PHE A 27 2.89 50.88 -0.34
CA PHE A 27 1.51 50.62 0.03
C PHE A 27 1.01 49.30 -0.55
N SER A 28 0.53 48.40 0.30
CA SER A 28 0.02 47.08 -0.12
C SER A 28 -1.12 47.17 -1.13
N ASN A 29 -2.01 48.16 -1.01
CA ASN A 29 -3.13 48.33 -1.94
C ASN A 29 -2.65 48.67 -3.35
N VAL A 30 -1.57 49.44 -3.49
CA VAL A 30 -0.96 49.73 -4.81
C VAL A 30 -0.38 48.45 -5.39
N ARG A 31 0.33 47.66 -4.57
CA ARG A 31 0.86 46.36 -5.00
C ARG A 31 -0.25 45.40 -5.45
N ILE A 32 -1.37 45.33 -4.72
CA ILE A 32 -2.54 44.50 -5.11
C ILE A 32 -3.07 44.93 -6.48
N GLN A 33 -3.28 46.22 -6.72
CA GLN A 33 -3.77 46.68 -8.03
C GLN A 33 -2.78 46.41 -9.15
N ALA A 34 -1.48 46.54 -8.88
CA ALA A 34 -0.43 46.20 -9.84
C ALA A 34 -0.41 44.69 -10.16
N VAL A 35 -0.62 43.82 -9.16
CA VAL A 35 -0.81 42.39 -9.39
C VAL A 35 -2.01 42.15 -10.30
N LEU A 36 -3.19 42.69 -9.96
CA LEU A 36 -4.40 42.48 -10.76
C LEU A 36 -4.24 42.99 -12.21
N ALA A 37 -3.58 44.13 -12.41
CA ALA A 37 -3.31 44.70 -13.73
C ALA A 37 -2.41 43.80 -14.59
N LEU A 38 -1.40 43.16 -13.99
CA LEU A 38 -0.47 42.26 -14.68
C LEU A 38 -1.02 40.85 -14.91
N SER A 39 -2.20 40.51 -14.38
CA SER A 39 -2.73 39.14 -14.42
C SER A 39 -2.84 38.54 -15.82
N ARG A 40 -3.20 39.34 -16.83
CA ARG A 40 -3.31 38.93 -18.23
C ARG A 40 -2.03 39.08 -19.05
N LEU A 41 -0.96 39.62 -18.46
CA LEU A 41 0.33 39.86 -19.13
C LEU A 41 1.40 38.82 -18.73
N GLN A 42 0.98 37.73 -18.09
CA GLN A 42 1.84 36.59 -17.79
C GLN A 42 2.03 35.73 -19.05
N ASP A 43 3.26 35.26 -19.28
CA ASP A 43 3.56 34.18 -20.21
C ASP A 43 4.20 33.00 -19.46
N PRO A 44 3.43 31.95 -19.12
CA PRO A 44 3.96 30.79 -18.42
C PRO A 44 4.89 29.91 -19.26
N LYS A 45 4.91 30.08 -20.58
CA LYS A 45 5.78 29.32 -21.49
C LYS A 45 7.17 29.96 -21.61
N ASP A 46 7.26 31.26 -21.42
CA ASP A 46 8.54 31.97 -21.34
C ASP A 46 9.18 31.79 -19.96
N GLU A 47 10.35 31.14 -19.93
CA GLU A 47 11.14 30.96 -18.71
C GLU A 47 11.61 32.28 -18.10
N ASN A 48 11.75 33.33 -18.91
CA ASN A 48 12.20 34.64 -18.49
C ASN A 48 11.06 35.65 -18.27
N CYS A 49 9.79 35.20 -18.31
CA CYS A 49 8.65 36.09 -18.12
C CYS A 49 8.79 36.89 -16.80
N PRO A 50 8.91 38.24 -16.87
CA PRO A 50 9.17 39.05 -15.69
C PRO A 50 8.02 39.02 -14.69
N VAL A 51 6.77 38.92 -15.18
CA VAL A 51 5.56 38.86 -14.35
C VAL A 51 5.50 37.56 -13.54
N VAL A 52 5.79 36.42 -14.14
CA VAL A 52 5.82 35.12 -13.43
C VAL A 52 6.91 35.11 -12.37
N ASN A 53 8.10 35.64 -12.70
CA ASN A 53 9.23 35.70 -11.78
C ASN A 53 8.93 36.57 -10.54
N ILE A 54 8.35 37.75 -10.74
CA ILE A 54 7.99 38.62 -9.62
C ILE A 54 6.81 38.08 -8.82
N TYR A 55 5.84 37.40 -9.45
CA TYR A 55 4.75 36.73 -8.74
C TYR A 55 5.27 35.62 -7.83
N ASN A 56 6.18 34.76 -8.30
CA ASN A 56 6.82 33.75 -7.46
C ASN A 56 7.50 34.38 -6.24
N THR A 57 8.16 35.52 -6.43
CA THR A 57 8.83 36.27 -5.36
C THR A 57 7.83 36.85 -4.36
N LEU A 58 6.79 37.53 -4.83
CA LEU A 58 5.78 38.15 -3.97
C LEU A 58 4.96 37.12 -3.20
N LEU A 59 4.66 35.98 -3.83
CA LEU A 59 3.87 34.91 -3.21
C LEU A 59 4.56 34.35 -1.97
N GLU A 60 5.91 34.34 -1.93
CA GLU A 60 6.67 33.86 -0.78
C GLU A 60 7.05 34.98 0.21
N ASN A 61 7.38 36.17 -0.31
CA ASN A 61 8.11 37.18 0.44
C ASN A 61 7.30 38.43 0.81
N ASP A 62 6.14 38.68 0.20
CA ASP A 62 5.35 39.87 0.56
C ASP A 62 4.82 39.75 1.99
N SER A 63 5.05 40.78 2.81
CA SER A 63 4.64 40.81 4.22
C SER A 63 3.12 40.88 4.38
N ASN A 64 2.40 41.47 3.41
CA ASN A 64 0.96 41.63 3.46
C ASN A 64 0.25 40.42 2.83
N SER A 65 -0.64 39.79 3.60
CA SER A 65 -1.36 38.60 3.14
C SER A 65 -2.30 38.85 1.99
N GLU A 66 -2.91 40.04 1.89
CA GLU A 66 -3.82 40.36 0.79
C GLU A 66 -3.07 40.50 -0.53
N VAL A 67 -1.81 40.95 -0.51
CA VAL A 67 -0.94 40.91 -1.71
C VAL A 67 -0.68 39.47 -2.11
N ARG A 68 -0.30 38.59 -1.16
CA ARG A 68 -0.09 37.16 -1.46
C ARG A 68 -1.35 36.49 -2.00
N ARG A 69 -2.54 36.82 -1.44
CA ARG A 69 -3.83 36.33 -1.95
C ARG A 69 -4.12 36.83 -3.36
N ALA A 70 -3.87 38.11 -3.65
CA ALA A 70 -4.05 38.67 -4.98
C ALA A 70 -3.12 37.99 -6.01
N VAL A 71 -1.86 37.72 -5.64
CA VAL A 71 -0.94 36.97 -6.51
C VAL A 71 -1.45 35.57 -6.73
N LEU A 72 -1.88 34.87 -5.67
CA LEU A 72 -2.39 33.50 -5.74
C LEU A 72 -3.63 33.37 -6.63
N SER A 73 -4.53 34.36 -6.62
CA SER A 73 -5.70 34.36 -7.50
C SER A 73 -5.35 34.67 -8.97
N CYS A 74 -4.23 35.33 -9.25
CA CYS A 74 -3.82 35.74 -10.60
C CYS A 74 -2.80 34.80 -11.24
N ILE A 75 -1.94 34.15 -10.46
CA ILE A 75 -0.82 33.37 -10.98
C ILE A 75 -1.29 32.22 -11.87
N ALA A 76 -0.70 32.12 -13.05
CA ALA A 76 -0.97 31.04 -13.99
C ALA A 76 -0.23 29.75 -13.56
N PRO A 77 -0.93 28.60 -13.43
CA PRO A 77 -0.28 27.34 -13.11
C PRO A 77 0.65 26.86 -14.23
N SER A 78 1.85 26.45 -13.85
CA SER A 78 2.90 25.89 -14.70
C SER A 78 3.82 25.03 -13.84
N ALA A 79 4.73 24.28 -14.46
CA ALA A 79 5.75 23.51 -13.71
C ALA A 79 6.56 24.41 -12.75
N ARG A 80 6.80 25.68 -13.11
CA ARG A 80 7.59 26.65 -12.33
C ARG A 80 6.81 27.26 -11.18
N THR A 81 5.51 27.54 -11.38
CA THR A 81 4.66 28.22 -10.39
C THR A 81 3.98 27.24 -9.44
N LEU A 82 3.78 25.99 -9.85
CA LEU A 82 3.08 24.97 -9.06
C LEU A 82 3.70 24.75 -7.66
N PRO A 83 5.03 24.61 -7.48
CA PRO A 83 5.61 24.48 -6.14
C PRO A 83 5.32 25.68 -5.24
N LYS A 84 5.22 26.89 -5.82
CA LYS A 84 4.94 28.14 -5.10
C LYS A 84 3.47 28.23 -4.69
N ILE A 85 2.56 27.81 -5.57
CA ILE A 85 1.12 27.68 -5.29
C ILE A 85 0.90 26.64 -4.18
N VAL A 86 1.46 25.43 -4.32
CA VAL A 86 1.38 24.37 -3.31
C VAL A 86 1.97 24.85 -1.98
N GLY A 87 3.08 25.57 -2.00
CA GLY A 87 3.67 26.14 -0.77
C GLY A 87 2.74 27.08 0.00
N ARG A 88 1.74 27.69 -0.64
CA ARG A 88 0.75 28.54 0.03
C ARG A 88 -0.31 27.79 0.83
N THR A 89 -0.41 26.46 0.71
CA THR A 89 -1.22 25.66 1.64
C THR A 89 -0.68 25.70 3.08
N MET A 90 0.57 26.15 3.26
CA MET A 90 1.23 26.32 4.56
C MET A 90 1.47 27.78 4.94
N ASP A 91 0.76 28.72 4.31
CA ASP A 91 0.86 30.14 4.66
C ASP A 91 0.43 30.42 6.12
N VAL A 92 1.07 31.40 6.76
CA VAL A 92 0.75 31.80 8.14
C VAL A 92 -0.71 32.24 8.27
N LYS A 93 -1.30 32.84 7.23
CA LYS A 93 -2.68 33.34 7.24
C LYS A 93 -3.66 32.33 6.67
N GLU A 94 -4.72 32.06 7.43
CA GLU A 94 -5.81 31.17 7.06
C GLU A 94 -6.41 31.48 5.68
N ALA A 95 -6.72 32.75 5.41
CA ALA A 95 -7.34 33.16 4.15
C ALA A 95 -6.46 32.90 2.91
N VAL A 96 -5.13 32.83 3.07
CA VAL A 96 -4.22 32.45 1.98
C VAL A 96 -4.24 30.94 1.76
N ARG A 97 -4.17 30.15 2.85
CA ARG A 97 -4.23 28.68 2.77
C ARG A 97 -5.53 28.20 2.15
N LYS A 98 -6.65 28.79 2.57
CA LYS A 98 -7.98 28.52 2.02
C LYS A 98 -8.00 28.75 0.50
N LEU A 99 -7.55 29.92 0.06
CA LEU A 99 -7.49 30.26 -1.37
C LEU A 99 -6.53 29.35 -2.15
N ALA A 100 -5.45 28.86 -1.53
CA ALA A 100 -4.53 27.93 -2.18
C ALA A 100 -5.23 26.63 -2.59
N TYR A 101 -6.05 26.07 -1.70
CA TYR A 101 -6.84 24.86 -2.03
C TYR A 101 -7.91 25.14 -3.09
N GLU A 102 -8.56 26.31 -3.08
CA GLU A 102 -9.50 26.73 -4.14
C GLU A 102 -8.79 26.82 -5.50
N VAL A 103 -7.63 27.48 -5.56
CA VAL A 103 -6.83 27.61 -6.79
C VAL A 103 -6.32 26.25 -7.29
N LEU A 104 -5.87 25.38 -6.40
CA LEU A 104 -5.46 24.01 -6.76
C LEU A 104 -6.64 23.22 -7.32
N ALA A 105 -7.85 23.37 -6.76
CA ALA A 105 -9.04 22.68 -7.24
C ALA A 105 -9.49 23.17 -8.62
N GLU A 106 -9.45 24.48 -8.84
CA GLU A 106 -10.01 25.12 -10.04
C GLU A 106 -9.04 25.17 -11.22
N LYS A 107 -7.74 25.31 -10.96
CA LYS A 107 -6.75 25.62 -12.01
C LYS A 107 -5.68 24.55 -12.21
N VAL A 108 -5.57 23.56 -11.31
CA VAL A 108 -4.51 22.54 -11.37
C VAL A 108 -5.12 21.16 -11.57
N HIS A 109 -4.80 20.55 -12.70
CA HIS A 109 -5.21 19.19 -12.99
C HIS A 109 -4.49 18.19 -12.07
N MET A 110 -5.19 17.18 -11.54
CA MET A 110 -4.62 16.19 -10.60
C MET A 110 -3.36 15.49 -11.14
N ARG A 111 -3.31 15.24 -12.46
CA ARG A 111 -2.13 14.66 -13.14
C ARG A 111 -0.88 15.55 -13.11
N ALA A 112 -1.02 16.86 -12.90
CA ALA A 112 0.12 17.76 -12.75
C ALA A 112 0.81 17.61 -11.38
N LEU A 113 0.17 16.91 -10.44
CA LEU A 113 0.71 16.61 -9.11
C LEU A 113 1.25 15.18 -9.07
N SER A 114 2.43 15.02 -8.50
CA SER A 114 2.96 13.71 -8.11
C SER A 114 2.12 13.08 -6.99
N ILE A 115 2.20 11.76 -6.83
CA ILE A 115 1.50 11.02 -5.75
C ILE A 115 1.85 11.62 -4.38
N ALA A 116 3.13 11.83 -4.10
CA ALA A 116 3.59 12.45 -2.86
C ALA A 116 2.99 13.85 -2.61
N GLN A 117 2.82 14.67 -3.66
CA GLN A 117 2.14 15.96 -3.53
C GLN A 117 0.65 15.81 -3.25
N ARG A 118 -0.03 14.85 -3.89
CA ARG A 118 -1.46 14.58 -3.65
C ARG A 118 -1.70 14.18 -2.20
N VAL A 119 -0.93 13.20 -1.72
CA VAL A 119 -0.98 12.70 -0.33
C VAL A 119 -0.72 13.84 0.64
N LYS A 120 0.35 14.63 0.41
CA LYS A 120 0.69 15.77 1.27
C LYS A 120 -0.42 16.83 1.32
N LEU A 121 -1.04 17.16 0.19
CA LEU A 121 -2.14 18.14 0.14
C LEU A 121 -3.35 17.64 0.92
N LEU A 122 -3.73 16.37 0.77
CA LEU A 122 -4.83 15.77 1.52
C LEU A 122 -4.54 15.74 3.02
N GLN A 123 -3.36 15.25 3.41
CA GLN A 123 -2.96 15.16 4.82
C GLN A 123 -2.90 16.53 5.48
N GLN A 124 -2.36 17.55 4.80
CA GLN A 124 -2.28 18.92 5.33
C GLN A 124 -3.64 19.60 5.38
N GLY A 125 -4.46 19.45 4.34
CA GLY A 125 -5.74 20.16 4.22
C GLY A 125 -6.83 19.57 5.12
N LEU A 126 -6.92 18.25 5.21
CA LEU A 126 -7.93 17.58 6.05
C LEU A 126 -7.61 17.70 7.54
N ASN A 127 -6.32 17.82 7.88
CA ASN A 127 -5.86 18.03 9.26
C ASN A 127 -5.45 19.49 9.55
N ASP A 128 -5.90 20.44 8.72
CA ASP A 128 -5.58 21.85 8.93
C ASP A 128 -6.16 22.33 10.27
N ARG A 129 -5.46 23.20 11.00
CA ARG A 129 -5.94 23.80 12.26
C ARG A 129 -7.26 24.57 12.16
N SER A 130 -7.63 25.06 10.97
CA SER A 130 -8.85 25.85 10.76
C SER A 130 -9.93 25.04 10.05
N ASP A 131 -11.13 25.02 10.64
CA ASP A 131 -12.33 24.42 10.03
C ASP A 131 -12.62 24.99 8.64
N ALA A 132 -12.43 26.29 8.43
CA ALA A 132 -12.69 26.92 7.14
C ALA A 132 -11.78 26.36 6.03
N VAL A 133 -10.55 25.97 6.37
CA VAL A 133 -9.62 25.33 5.43
C VAL A 133 -9.98 23.87 5.21
N ARG A 134 -10.31 23.13 6.29
CA ARG A 134 -10.78 21.74 6.19
C ARG A 134 -12.02 21.63 5.31
N GLU A 135 -12.97 22.56 5.43
CA GLU A 135 -14.19 22.59 4.63
C GLU A 135 -13.93 22.84 3.15
N VAL A 136 -13.01 23.76 2.81
CA VAL A 136 -12.60 23.97 1.41
C VAL A 136 -11.88 22.75 0.85
N MET A 137 -11.02 22.10 1.65
CA MET A 137 -10.36 20.87 1.24
C MET A 137 -11.38 19.80 0.82
N LYS A 138 -12.44 19.60 1.62
CA LYS A 138 -13.52 18.63 1.34
C LYS A 138 -14.39 19.06 0.16
N LYS A 139 -14.93 20.29 0.20
CA LYS A 139 -15.96 20.77 -0.73
C LYS A 139 -15.43 21.32 -2.05
N LYS A 140 -14.13 21.54 -2.17
CA LYS A 140 -13.50 22.07 -3.40
C LYS A 140 -12.48 21.08 -3.95
N LEU A 141 -11.36 20.87 -3.25
CA LEU A 141 -10.27 20.09 -3.81
C LEU A 141 -10.63 18.60 -3.94
N LEU A 142 -11.12 17.98 -2.86
CA LEU A 142 -11.51 16.56 -2.89
C LEU A 142 -12.70 16.34 -3.85
N GLN A 143 -13.69 17.22 -3.85
CA GLN A 143 -14.80 17.14 -4.80
C GLN A 143 -14.35 17.28 -6.26
N ALA A 144 -13.41 18.18 -6.56
CA ALA A 144 -12.85 18.32 -7.91
C ALA A 144 -12.08 17.06 -8.34
N TRP A 145 -11.36 16.39 -7.41
CA TRP A 145 -10.67 15.14 -7.70
C TRP A 145 -11.62 13.96 -7.89
N LEU A 146 -12.72 13.90 -7.12
CA LEU A 146 -13.80 12.93 -7.35
C LEU A 146 -14.49 13.15 -8.70
N GLN A 147 -14.73 14.41 -9.09
CA GLN A 147 -15.26 14.71 -10.43
C GLN A 147 -14.30 14.26 -11.53
N PHE A 148 -12.99 14.44 -11.31
CA PHE A 148 -11.95 13.94 -12.22
C PHE A 148 -11.88 12.41 -12.30
N THR A 149 -12.34 11.69 -11.28
CA THR A 149 -12.49 10.22 -11.30
C THR A 149 -13.92 9.79 -11.67
N GLU A 150 -14.75 10.71 -12.19
CA GLU A 150 -16.15 10.44 -12.55
C GLU A 150 -17.00 9.89 -11.37
N GLY A 151 -16.61 10.23 -10.15
CA GLY A 151 -17.23 9.72 -8.92
C GLY A 151 -16.73 8.35 -8.47
N ASP A 152 -15.79 7.74 -9.20
CA ASP A 152 -15.17 6.48 -8.80
C ASP A 152 -14.17 6.72 -7.65
N VAL A 153 -14.54 6.25 -6.46
CA VAL A 153 -13.72 6.34 -5.25
C VAL A 153 -12.53 5.39 -5.31
N LEU A 154 -12.67 4.22 -5.95
CA LEU A 154 -11.58 3.25 -6.08
C LEU A 154 -10.47 3.81 -6.97
N GLU A 155 -10.83 4.44 -8.09
CA GLU A 155 -9.88 5.12 -8.96
C GLU A 155 -9.22 6.32 -8.26
N LEU A 156 -9.94 7.01 -7.36
CA LEU A 156 -9.33 8.04 -6.52
C LEU A 156 -8.26 7.43 -5.59
N LEU A 157 -8.59 6.35 -4.87
CA LEU A 157 -7.65 5.68 -3.97
C LEU A 157 -6.43 5.15 -4.73
N HIS A 158 -6.63 4.61 -5.93
CA HIS A 158 -5.54 4.14 -6.79
C HIS A 158 -4.55 5.28 -7.10
N ARG A 159 -5.07 6.47 -7.42
CA ARG A 159 -4.25 7.67 -7.68
C ARG A 159 -3.57 8.26 -6.45
N LEU A 160 -3.85 7.72 -5.25
CA LEU A 160 -3.23 8.08 -3.98
C LEU A 160 -2.22 7.05 -3.49
N ASP A 161 -2.10 5.89 -4.15
CA ASP A 161 -1.16 4.83 -3.76
C ASP A 161 -1.34 4.41 -2.30
N VAL A 162 -2.58 4.04 -1.96
CA VAL A 162 -3.01 3.74 -0.59
C VAL A 162 -2.34 2.51 0.03
N GLU A 163 -1.70 1.67 -0.79
CA GLU A 163 -0.87 0.57 -0.33
C GLU A 163 0.39 1.09 0.37
N ASN A 164 1.06 2.08 -0.22
CA ASN A 164 2.27 2.69 0.34
C ASN A 164 1.97 3.86 1.30
N CYS A 165 0.78 4.46 1.22
CA CYS A 165 0.36 5.61 2.05
C CYS A 165 -1.00 5.38 2.73
N PRO A 166 -1.19 4.29 3.52
CA PRO A 166 -2.49 3.95 4.09
C PRO A 166 -3.04 4.99 5.07
N GLU A 167 -2.17 5.79 5.69
CA GLU A 167 -2.57 6.83 6.65
C GLU A 167 -3.40 7.95 6.02
N VAL A 168 -3.29 8.17 4.71
CA VAL A 168 -4.10 9.18 4.01
C VAL A 168 -5.50 8.66 3.71
N ALA A 169 -5.70 7.35 3.64
CA ALA A 169 -6.97 6.76 3.23
C ALA A 169 -8.08 7.03 4.25
N VAL A 170 -7.80 6.94 5.56
CA VAL A 170 -8.79 7.19 6.62
C VAL A 170 -9.43 8.58 6.50
N PRO A 171 -8.67 9.70 6.56
CA PRO A 171 -9.27 11.02 6.53
C PRO A 171 -9.94 11.31 5.18
N VAL A 172 -9.41 10.77 4.08
CA VAL A 172 -10.00 10.92 2.74
C VAL A 172 -11.34 10.22 2.66
N LEU A 173 -11.41 8.93 2.99
CA LEU A 173 -12.65 8.16 2.95
C LEU A 173 -13.69 8.70 3.92
N SER A 174 -13.27 9.08 5.14
CA SER A 174 -14.15 9.76 6.09
C SER A 174 -14.73 11.07 5.53
N ALA A 175 -13.89 11.85 4.83
CA ALA A 175 -14.35 13.06 4.15
C ALA A 175 -15.30 12.74 2.99
N VAL A 176 -15.01 11.74 2.15
CA VAL A 176 -15.88 11.31 1.06
C VAL A 176 -17.24 10.85 1.59
N PHE A 177 -17.27 9.96 2.58
CA PHE A 177 -18.52 9.49 3.19
C PHE A 177 -19.31 10.62 3.85
N SER A 178 -18.64 11.67 4.36
CA SER A 178 -19.35 12.84 4.91
C SER A 178 -20.01 13.74 3.85
N LEU A 179 -19.64 13.59 2.57
CA LEU A 179 -20.20 14.37 1.46
C LEU A 179 -21.42 13.69 0.81
N SER A 180 -21.68 12.43 1.11
CA SER A 180 -22.76 11.63 0.51
C SER A 180 -23.66 11.01 1.59
N PRO A 181 -24.96 10.82 1.31
CA PRO A 181 -25.82 10.00 2.15
C PRO A 181 -25.26 8.58 2.34
N LEU A 182 -25.51 7.96 3.50
CA LEU A 182 -25.01 6.61 3.80
C LEU A 182 -25.50 5.56 2.80
N ASN A 183 -26.77 5.66 2.38
CA ASN A 183 -27.37 4.75 1.39
C ASN A 183 -26.62 4.79 0.04
N ASP A 184 -26.23 5.99 -0.42
CA ASP A 184 -25.50 6.14 -1.68
C ASP A 184 -24.11 5.51 -1.57
N CYS A 185 -23.44 5.66 -0.41
CA CYS A 185 -22.15 5.03 -0.16
C CYS A 185 -22.22 3.50 -0.26
N VAL A 186 -23.27 2.89 0.28
CA VAL A 186 -23.53 1.44 0.23
C VAL A 186 -23.87 1.00 -1.20
N GLN A 187 -24.78 1.69 -1.88
CA GLN A 187 -25.21 1.34 -3.24
C GLN A 187 -24.09 1.45 -4.28
N ASN A 188 -23.09 2.30 -4.02
CA ASN A 188 -21.92 2.44 -4.89
C ASN A 188 -20.92 1.28 -4.75
N CYS A 189 -21.08 0.37 -3.78
CA CYS A 189 -20.23 -0.81 -3.60
C CYS A 189 -20.57 -1.96 -4.57
N LYS A 190 -20.41 -1.71 -5.87
CA LYS A 190 -20.75 -2.65 -6.95
C LYS A 190 -19.82 -3.87 -7.07
N TYR A 191 -18.78 -3.93 -6.25
CA TYR A 191 -17.75 -4.97 -6.29
C TYR A 191 -18.02 -6.15 -5.34
N LEU A 192 -19.09 -6.08 -4.53
CA LEU A 192 -19.54 -7.18 -3.67
C LEU A 192 -20.43 -8.16 -4.44
N ASP A 193 -20.24 -9.46 -4.24
CA ASP A 193 -21.07 -10.54 -4.78
C ASP A 193 -22.35 -10.75 -3.94
N ASN A 194 -23.18 -11.72 -4.33
CA ASN A 194 -24.41 -12.07 -3.60
C ASN A 194 -24.17 -12.56 -2.17
N ARG A 195 -22.94 -12.99 -1.84
CA ARG A 195 -22.54 -13.38 -0.48
C ARG A 195 -21.98 -12.19 0.29
N LYS A 196 -22.04 -10.97 -0.24
CA LYS A 196 -21.45 -9.75 0.34
C LYS A 196 -19.93 -9.85 0.47
N LEU A 197 -19.29 -10.53 -0.47
CA LEU A 197 -17.84 -10.71 -0.53
C LEU A 197 -17.28 -10.15 -1.85
N ILE A 198 -16.06 -9.67 -1.84
CA ILE A 198 -15.32 -9.41 -3.08
C ILE A 198 -14.85 -10.77 -3.62
N PRO A 199 -15.07 -11.13 -4.90
CA PRO A 199 -14.46 -12.33 -5.47
C PRO A 199 -12.92 -12.26 -5.34
N LEU A 200 -12.27 -13.39 -5.01
CA LEU A 200 -10.84 -13.43 -4.69
C LEU A 200 -9.97 -12.92 -5.84
N GLU A 201 -10.38 -13.21 -7.07
CA GLU A 201 -9.76 -12.77 -8.32
C GLU A 201 -9.87 -11.26 -8.59
N ASN A 202 -10.81 -10.58 -7.93
CA ASN A 202 -11.10 -9.16 -8.12
C ASN A 202 -10.61 -8.31 -6.93
N LEU A 203 -9.94 -8.90 -5.95
CA LEU A 203 -9.39 -8.16 -4.81
C LEU A 203 -8.30 -7.18 -5.27
N THR A 204 -8.42 -5.95 -4.78
CA THR A 204 -7.43 -4.88 -4.97
C THR A 204 -7.19 -4.20 -3.63
N ALA A 205 -6.07 -3.51 -3.47
CA ALA A 205 -5.78 -2.74 -2.25
C ALA A 205 -6.89 -1.70 -2.00
N GLU A 206 -7.40 -1.08 -3.05
CA GLU A 206 -8.38 -0.01 -3.02
C GLU A 206 -9.77 -0.51 -2.58
N ASN A 207 -10.26 -1.61 -3.16
CA ASN A 207 -11.63 -2.08 -2.88
C ASN A 207 -11.78 -2.66 -1.47
N VAL A 208 -10.78 -3.39 -0.98
CA VAL A 208 -10.80 -3.95 0.38
C VAL A 208 -10.67 -2.85 1.43
N LEU A 209 -9.85 -1.83 1.15
CA LEU A 209 -9.68 -0.67 2.01
C LEU A 209 -10.96 0.16 2.08
N HIS A 210 -11.57 0.44 0.92
CA HIS A 210 -12.86 1.10 0.84
C HIS A 210 -13.93 0.32 1.61
N TRP A 211 -14.01 -1.00 1.40
CA TRP A 211 -14.96 -1.87 2.09
C TRP A 211 -14.79 -1.82 3.61
N ARG A 212 -13.56 -1.99 4.12
CA ARG A 212 -13.29 -1.92 5.56
C ARG A 212 -13.71 -0.57 6.14
N TYR A 213 -13.25 0.54 5.56
CA TYR A 213 -13.54 1.85 6.11
C TYR A 213 -15.01 2.22 6.01
N LEU A 214 -15.72 1.76 4.98
CA LEU A 214 -17.17 1.94 4.92
C LEU A 214 -17.85 1.15 6.04
N CYS A 215 -17.47 -0.09 6.30
CA CYS A 215 -18.00 -0.86 7.42
C CYS A 215 -17.71 -0.20 8.79
N GLU A 216 -16.49 0.30 9.01
CA GLU A 216 -16.15 1.06 10.21
C GLU A 216 -16.97 2.36 10.32
N HIS A 217 -17.16 3.06 9.21
CA HIS A 217 -17.95 4.28 9.16
C HIS A 217 -19.42 4.01 9.51
N LEU A 218 -20.04 3.00 8.91
CA LEU A 218 -21.42 2.59 9.18
C LEU A 218 -21.56 2.20 10.65
N LYS A 219 -20.66 1.38 11.20
CA LYS A 219 -20.66 1.02 12.61
C LYS A 219 -20.56 2.23 13.55
N SER A 220 -19.85 3.29 13.14
CA SER A 220 -19.77 4.54 13.93
C SER A 220 -21.05 5.37 13.96
N LYS A 221 -22.05 5.07 13.12
CA LYS A 221 -23.33 5.80 13.03
C LYS A 221 -24.43 5.27 13.97
N GLY A 222 -24.15 4.23 14.74
CA GLY A 222 -25.12 3.63 15.66
C GLY A 222 -26.23 2.88 14.92
N GLU A 223 -27.45 2.90 15.43
CA GLU A 223 -28.58 2.09 14.92
C GLU A 223 -28.84 2.28 13.41
N GLU A 224 -28.83 3.53 12.91
CA GLU A 224 -29.02 3.80 11.47
C GLU A 224 -27.94 3.13 10.59
N GLY A 225 -26.74 2.96 11.14
CA GLY A 225 -25.62 2.34 10.45
C GLY A 225 -25.62 0.81 10.53
N GLU A 226 -26.24 0.22 11.57
CA GLU A 226 -26.28 -1.24 11.74
C GLU A 226 -27.10 -1.92 10.63
N ASP A 227 -28.28 -1.38 10.29
CA ASP A 227 -29.12 -1.90 9.19
C ASP A 227 -28.40 -1.91 7.83
N LEU A 228 -27.54 -0.91 7.60
CA LEU A 228 -26.74 -0.78 6.39
C LEU A 228 -25.49 -1.66 6.44
N LEU A 229 -24.92 -1.84 7.62
CA LEU A 229 -23.77 -2.70 7.83
C LEU A 229 -24.13 -4.17 7.54
N GLU A 230 -25.33 -4.61 7.92
CA GLU A 230 -25.85 -5.93 7.59
C GLU A 230 -25.90 -6.18 6.08
N GLN A 231 -26.13 -5.16 5.25
CA GLN A 231 -26.13 -5.28 3.79
C GLN A 231 -24.70 -5.46 3.23
N MET A 232 -23.69 -4.99 3.96
CA MET A 232 -22.30 -4.92 3.53
C MET A 232 -21.43 -6.09 4.01
N LEU A 233 -21.85 -6.80 5.07
CA LEU A 233 -21.07 -7.87 5.68
C LEU A 233 -21.75 -9.24 5.53
N PRO A 234 -20.99 -10.30 5.20
CA PRO A 234 -21.45 -11.68 5.30
C PRO A 234 -21.59 -12.13 6.75
N GLU A 235 -22.20 -13.30 6.95
CA GLU A 235 -22.16 -14.00 8.23
C GLU A 235 -20.71 -14.33 8.64
N PRO A 236 -20.37 -14.29 9.95
CA PRO A 236 -18.99 -14.52 10.41
C PRO A 236 -18.38 -15.85 9.97
N ALA A 237 -19.21 -16.90 9.88
CA ALA A 237 -18.73 -18.22 9.44
C ALA A 237 -18.30 -18.20 7.97
N ILE A 238 -19.12 -17.61 7.09
CA ILE A 238 -18.83 -17.45 5.66
C ILE A 238 -17.57 -16.60 5.46
N TYR A 239 -17.43 -15.52 6.23
CA TYR A 239 -16.25 -14.67 6.15
C TYR A 239 -14.97 -15.40 6.58
N ALA A 240 -15.05 -16.20 7.64
CA ALA A 240 -13.90 -16.93 8.15
C ALA A 240 -13.35 -17.93 7.11
N ASP A 241 -14.24 -18.63 6.40
CA ASP A 241 -13.86 -19.53 5.30
C ASP A 241 -13.23 -18.76 4.12
N TYR A 242 -13.81 -17.60 3.78
CA TYR A 242 -13.27 -16.70 2.76
C TYR A 242 -11.87 -16.19 3.11
N LEU A 243 -11.67 -15.73 4.35
CA LEU A 243 -10.37 -15.27 4.84
C LEU A 243 -9.33 -16.40 4.80
N LEU A 244 -9.67 -17.61 5.29
CA LEU A 244 -8.77 -18.76 5.20
C LEU A 244 -8.37 -19.04 3.74
N SER A 245 -9.34 -19.04 2.83
CA SER A 245 -9.10 -19.30 1.40
C SER A 245 -8.16 -18.27 0.79
N TYR A 246 -8.33 -16.98 1.13
CA TYR A 246 -7.43 -15.92 0.69
C TYR A 246 -6.00 -16.14 1.20
N ILE A 247 -5.83 -16.41 2.50
CA ILE A 247 -4.52 -16.62 3.11
C ILE A 247 -3.80 -17.84 2.51
N GLN A 248 -4.54 -18.93 2.25
CA GLN A 248 -3.99 -20.12 1.59
C GLN A 248 -3.59 -19.89 0.13
N SER A 249 -4.14 -18.85 -0.52
CA SER A 249 -3.79 -18.48 -1.91
C SER A 249 -2.56 -17.57 -2.03
N MET A 250 -1.97 -17.15 -0.90
CA MET A 250 -0.78 -16.30 -0.93
C MET A 250 0.46 -17.12 -1.36
N PRO A 251 1.32 -16.55 -2.21
CA PRO A 251 2.51 -17.24 -2.67
C PRO A 251 3.52 -17.39 -1.53
N VAL A 252 4.10 -18.58 -1.40
CA VAL A 252 5.25 -18.81 -0.52
C VAL A 252 6.52 -18.62 -1.36
N LEU A 253 7.23 -17.52 -1.14
CA LEU A 253 8.41 -17.18 -1.92
C LEU A 253 9.65 -17.93 -1.41
N GLY A 254 10.23 -18.75 -2.30
CA GLY A 254 11.57 -19.32 -2.13
C GLY A 254 12.66 -18.25 -2.28
N GLU A 255 13.93 -18.61 -2.00
CA GLU A 255 15.04 -17.63 -2.00
C GLU A 255 15.21 -16.93 -3.37
N GLU A 256 15.19 -17.67 -4.48
CA GLU A 256 15.33 -17.10 -5.83
C GLU A 256 14.17 -16.16 -6.21
N GLN A 257 12.94 -16.44 -5.74
CA GLN A 257 11.76 -15.61 -6.03
C GLN A 257 11.71 -14.33 -5.19
N ARG A 258 12.42 -14.29 -4.06
CA ARG A 258 12.55 -13.07 -3.25
C ARG A 258 13.46 -12.03 -3.90
N GLU A 259 14.35 -12.46 -4.79
CA GLU A 259 15.21 -11.55 -5.56
C GLU A 259 14.47 -10.94 -6.76
N ASP A 260 13.34 -11.52 -7.18
CA ASP A 260 12.45 -10.93 -8.19
C ASP A 260 11.56 -9.85 -7.55
N PHE A 261 11.82 -8.61 -7.93
CA PHE A 261 11.09 -7.44 -7.45
C PHE A 261 9.57 -7.54 -7.70
N ALA A 262 9.14 -8.06 -8.85
CA ALA A 262 7.72 -8.14 -9.18
C ALA A 262 7.01 -9.19 -8.31
N CYS A 263 7.69 -10.28 -8.01
CA CYS A 263 7.17 -11.33 -7.14
C CYS A 263 7.07 -10.85 -5.68
N PHE A 264 8.07 -10.09 -5.24
CA PHE A 264 8.07 -9.46 -3.91
C PHE A 264 6.98 -8.40 -3.77
N GLU A 265 6.82 -7.52 -4.76
CA GLU A 265 5.76 -6.49 -4.79
C GLU A 265 4.37 -7.13 -4.73
N ASN A 266 4.12 -8.18 -5.52
CA ASN A 266 2.85 -8.92 -5.47
C ASN A 266 2.59 -9.55 -4.08
N LEU A 267 3.63 -10.09 -3.42
CA LEU A 267 3.47 -10.59 -2.05
C LEU A 267 3.10 -9.45 -1.09
N MET A 268 3.76 -8.29 -1.17
CA MET A 268 3.47 -7.11 -0.34
C MET A 268 2.01 -6.65 -0.52
N THR A 269 1.52 -6.59 -1.77
CA THR A 269 0.12 -6.24 -2.05
C THR A 269 -0.84 -7.26 -1.45
N LYS A 270 -0.53 -8.57 -1.58
CA LYS A 270 -1.36 -9.61 -0.99
C LYS A 270 -1.37 -9.56 0.53
N GLU A 271 -0.23 -9.26 1.16
CA GLU A 271 -0.13 -9.05 2.60
C GLU A 271 -0.96 -7.83 3.03
N PHE A 272 -0.86 -6.71 2.31
CA PHE A 272 -1.65 -5.52 2.59
C PHE A 272 -3.15 -5.81 2.54
N ILE A 273 -3.64 -6.44 1.47
CA ILE A 273 -5.04 -6.85 1.32
C ILE A 273 -5.44 -7.80 2.47
N GLY A 274 -4.59 -8.77 2.79
CA GLY A 274 -4.80 -9.71 3.90
C GLY A 274 -4.99 -8.99 5.23
N GLN A 275 -4.16 -7.98 5.54
CA GLN A 275 -4.31 -7.15 6.73
C GLN A 275 -5.65 -6.40 6.74
N GLN A 276 -6.06 -5.84 5.60
CA GLN A 276 -7.34 -5.12 5.51
C GLN A 276 -8.51 -6.07 5.77
N LEU A 277 -8.50 -7.28 5.19
CA LEU A 277 -9.51 -8.31 5.44
C LEU A 277 -9.55 -8.71 6.91
N ILE A 278 -8.40 -8.98 7.54
CA ILE A 278 -8.34 -9.32 8.96
C ILE A 278 -8.98 -8.21 9.82
N LEU A 279 -8.77 -6.95 9.47
CA LEU A 279 -9.31 -5.82 10.22
C LEU A 279 -10.84 -5.67 10.07
N ILE A 280 -11.46 -6.14 8.99
CA ILE A 280 -12.93 -6.15 8.82
C ILE A 280 -13.64 -6.98 9.91
N ILE A 281 -12.95 -7.96 10.52
CA ILE A 281 -13.50 -8.78 11.60
C ILE A 281 -14.03 -7.92 12.76
N ASP A 282 -13.40 -6.77 13.05
CA ASP A 282 -13.86 -5.86 14.11
C ASP A 282 -15.24 -5.25 13.83
N CYS A 283 -15.68 -5.23 12.57
CA CYS A 283 -16.98 -4.73 12.16
C CYS A 283 -18.08 -5.80 12.24
N MET A 284 -17.72 -7.08 12.36
CA MET A 284 -18.69 -8.18 12.34
C MET A 284 -19.45 -8.30 13.66
N ASP A 285 -20.69 -8.78 13.56
CA ASP A 285 -21.42 -9.22 14.74
C ASP A 285 -20.92 -10.61 15.17
N THR A 286 -20.44 -10.70 16.41
CA THR A 286 -19.99 -11.96 17.02
C THR A 286 -20.87 -12.34 18.22
N ALA A 287 -22.07 -11.76 18.33
CA ALA A 287 -23.07 -12.14 19.32
C ALA A 287 -23.54 -13.59 19.10
N GLU A 288 -23.70 -14.00 17.85
CA GLU A 288 -24.09 -15.36 17.48
C GLU A 288 -22.98 -16.37 17.81
N GLU A 289 -23.33 -17.40 18.59
CA GLU A 289 -22.34 -18.33 19.14
C GLU A 289 -21.70 -19.24 18.08
N GLY A 290 -22.47 -19.66 17.07
CA GLY A 290 -22.02 -20.53 15.99
C GLY A 290 -20.96 -19.86 15.13
N GLY A 291 -21.32 -18.72 14.54
CA GLY A 291 -20.41 -17.88 13.75
C GLY A 291 -19.14 -17.50 14.52
N ARG A 292 -19.27 -17.05 15.78
CA ARG A 292 -18.11 -16.70 16.63
C ARG A 292 -17.17 -17.88 16.86
N LYS A 293 -17.69 -19.07 17.14
CA LYS A 293 -16.87 -20.28 17.35
C LYS A 293 -16.14 -20.68 16.07
N HIS A 294 -16.81 -20.67 14.92
CA HIS A 294 -16.19 -21.00 13.63
C HIS A 294 -15.06 -20.03 13.29
N LEU A 295 -15.30 -18.72 13.46
CA LEU A 295 -14.30 -17.69 13.26
C LEU A 295 -13.07 -17.89 14.15
N LEU A 296 -13.24 -18.20 15.44
CA LEU A 296 -12.13 -18.49 16.35
C LEU A 296 -11.32 -19.71 15.92
N VAL A 297 -11.98 -20.79 15.48
CA VAL A 297 -11.32 -22.01 15.00
C VAL A 297 -10.47 -21.71 13.76
N LEU A 298 -10.99 -20.92 12.82
CA LEU A 298 -10.25 -20.60 11.61
C LEU A 298 -9.13 -19.59 11.85
N LEU A 299 -9.30 -18.60 12.72
CA LEU A 299 -8.20 -17.72 13.13
C LEU A 299 -7.05 -18.52 13.78
N LYS A 300 -7.38 -19.47 14.67
CA LYS A 300 -6.40 -20.39 15.26
C LYS A 300 -5.70 -21.22 14.16
N LYS A 301 -6.47 -21.79 13.22
CA LYS A 301 -5.93 -22.57 12.11
C LYS A 301 -4.96 -21.74 11.25
N ILE A 302 -5.34 -20.50 10.89
CA ILE A 302 -4.49 -19.61 10.08
C ILE A 302 -3.17 -19.30 10.82
N LEU A 303 -3.23 -19.01 12.12
CA LEU A 303 -2.02 -18.74 12.93
C LEU A 303 -1.07 -19.94 13.05
N ILE A 304 -1.57 -21.17 12.88
CA ILE A 304 -0.76 -22.39 12.92
C ILE A 304 -0.15 -22.72 11.54
N LEU A 305 -0.72 -22.21 10.43
CA LEU A 305 -0.22 -22.52 9.09
C LEU A 305 1.24 -22.03 8.91
N PRO A 306 2.19 -22.90 8.51
CA PRO A 306 3.58 -22.51 8.29
C PRO A 306 3.78 -21.45 7.20
N ALA A 307 2.86 -21.41 6.25
CA ALA A 307 2.87 -20.48 5.12
C ALA A 307 2.33 -19.08 5.47
N THR A 308 1.79 -18.87 6.67
CA THR A 308 1.25 -17.57 7.07
C THR A 308 2.35 -16.54 7.19
N SER A 309 2.23 -15.45 6.43
CA SER A 309 3.19 -14.34 6.49
C SER A 309 3.26 -13.75 7.90
N THR A 310 4.49 -13.43 8.33
CA THR A 310 4.76 -12.75 9.61
C THR A 310 4.04 -11.41 9.72
N ALA A 311 3.78 -10.72 8.60
CA ALA A 311 3.06 -9.45 8.59
C ALA A 311 1.60 -9.59 9.07
N LEU A 312 1.03 -10.79 8.99
CA LEU A 312 -0.37 -11.05 9.34
C LEU A 312 -0.55 -11.60 10.76
N VAL A 313 0.51 -12.10 11.38
CA VAL A 313 0.45 -12.74 12.71
C VAL A 313 -0.07 -11.78 13.77
N ALA A 314 0.48 -10.56 13.82
CA ALA A 314 0.06 -9.54 14.79
C ALA A 314 -1.42 -9.16 14.64
N PRO A 315 -1.93 -8.75 13.45
CA PRO A 315 -3.34 -8.41 13.31
C PRO A 315 -4.26 -9.62 13.56
N LEU A 316 -3.89 -10.84 13.13
CA LEU A 316 -4.67 -12.06 13.41
C LEU A 316 -4.79 -12.34 14.91
N ALA A 317 -3.67 -12.29 15.63
CA ALA A 317 -3.64 -12.51 17.08
C ALA A 317 -4.47 -11.44 17.81
N GLU A 318 -4.39 -10.18 17.38
CA GLU A 318 -5.18 -9.10 17.96
C GLU A 318 -6.69 -9.34 17.77
N ARG A 319 -7.13 -9.74 16.56
CA ARG A 319 -8.55 -10.06 16.31
C ARG A 319 -9.01 -11.25 17.14
N LEU A 320 -8.19 -12.31 17.23
CA LEU A 320 -8.47 -13.49 18.04
C LEU A 320 -8.69 -13.11 19.52
N LEU A 321 -7.79 -12.31 20.08
CA LEU A 321 -7.83 -11.89 21.49
C LEU A 321 -8.98 -10.93 21.80
N ARG A 322 -9.42 -10.11 20.83
CA ARG A 322 -10.61 -9.25 21.03
C ARG A 322 -11.91 -10.06 21.11
N ILE A 323 -12.02 -11.16 20.37
CA ILE A 323 -13.22 -12.01 20.40
C ILE A 323 -13.31 -12.81 21.71
N ILE A 324 -12.18 -13.26 22.25
CA ILE A 324 -12.11 -14.00 23.52
C ILE A 324 -12.15 -12.99 24.68
N LYS A 325 -13.17 -13.05 25.54
CA LYS A 325 -13.32 -12.11 26.67
C LYS A 325 -12.56 -12.52 27.94
N ASP A 326 -12.23 -13.79 28.08
CA ASP A 326 -11.63 -14.38 29.29
C ASP A 326 -10.11 -14.49 29.17
N ASP A 327 -9.37 -13.93 30.13
CA ASP A 327 -7.91 -13.85 30.08
C ASP A 327 -7.21 -15.20 30.24
N ALA A 328 -7.76 -16.11 31.06
CA ALA A 328 -7.20 -17.45 31.21
C ALA A 328 -7.29 -18.23 29.88
N ARG A 329 -8.45 -18.15 29.20
CA ARG A 329 -8.64 -18.74 27.87
C ARG A 329 -7.76 -18.09 26.81
N ARG A 330 -7.54 -16.76 26.86
CA ARG A 330 -6.60 -16.08 25.95
C ARG A 330 -5.20 -16.69 26.06
N ILE A 331 -4.67 -16.79 27.29
CA ILE A 331 -3.35 -17.36 27.55
C ILE A 331 -3.28 -18.81 27.08
N GLN A 332 -4.31 -19.62 27.40
CA GLN A 332 -4.36 -21.01 26.99
C GLN A 332 -4.31 -21.16 25.46
N ILE A 333 -5.17 -20.44 24.73
CA ILE A 333 -5.26 -20.56 23.26
C ILE A 333 -3.96 -20.10 22.59
N ILE A 334 -3.36 -19.02 23.07
CA ILE A 334 -2.06 -18.56 22.54
C ILE A 334 -0.97 -19.58 22.84
N ALA A 335 -0.93 -20.15 24.04
CA ALA A 335 0.03 -21.19 24.39
C ALA A 335 -0.14 -22.45 23.52
N GLU A 336 -1.37 -22.85 23.23
CA GLU A 336 -1.67 -23.95 22.29
C GLU A 336 -1.17 -23.64 20.88
N ILE A 337 -1.45 -22.44 20.34
CA ILE A 337 -0.96 -22.02 19.02
C ILE A 337 0.57 -22.04 18.99
N VAL A 338 1.23 -21.46 20.00
CA VAL A 338 2.69 -21.42 20.08
C VAL A 338 3.27 -22.83 20.19
N SER A 339 2.62 -23.73 20.94
CA SER A 339 3.05 -25.12 21.06
C SER A 339 2.96 -25.85 19.72
N GLU A 340 1.83 -25.72 19.01
CA GLU A 340 1.60 -26.33 17.69
C GLU A 340 2.60 -25.82 16.65
N VAL A 341 2.85 -24.52 16.61
CA VAL A 341 3.86 -23.93 15.70
C VAL A 341 5.29 -24.36 16.07
N ARG A 342 5.54 -24.67 17.35
CA ARG A 342 6.86 -25.12 17.85
C ARG A 342 7.04 -26.62 17.82
N GLU A 343 6.03 -27.44 17.53
CA GLU A 343 6.20 -28.89 17.48
C GLU A 343 7.34 -29.21 16.50
N PRO A 344 8.45 -29.80 16.98
CA PRO A 344 9.58 -30.08 16.12
C PRO A 344 9.13 -31.10 15.08
N ILE A 345 9.43 -30.83 13.81
CA ILE A 345 9.55 -31.90 12.82
C ILE A 345 10.67 -32.79 13.36
N VAL A 346 10.31 -33.86 14.08
CA VAL A 346 11.29 -34.83 14.60
C VAL A 346 11.81 -35.61 13.40
N SER A 347 12.84 -35.09 12.75
CA SER A 347 13.71 -35.91 11.92
C SER A 347 14.47 -36.83 12.86
N VAL A 348 14.06 -38.10 12.90
CA VAL A 348 14.84 -39.14 13.57
C VAL A 348 16.09 -39.32 12.71
N ASP A 349 17.19 -38.67 13.10
CA ASP A 349 18.50 -38.91 12.52
C ASP A 349 18.92 -40.36 12.81
N GLN A 350 18.63 -41.26 11.87
CA GLN A 350 19.47 -42.44 11.71
C GLN A 350 20.73 -42.01 10.97
N PRO A 351 21.92 -42.49 11.38
CA PRO A 351 23.17 -42.06 10.77
C PRO A 351 23.22 -42.53 9.31
N VAL A 352 22.89 -41.63 8.39
CA VAL A 352 23.05 -41.81 6.96
C VAL A 352 24.55 -41.98 6.68
N ASP A 353 24.91 -43.01 5.91
CA ASP A 353 26.31 -43.31 5.58
C ASP A 353 26.97 -42.09 4.90
N ALA A 354 27.85 -41.41 5.66
CA ALA A 354 28.55 -40.20 5.22
C ALA A 354 29.37 -40.42 3.94
N ALA A 355 29.71 -41.67 3.60
CA ALA A 355 30.39 -42.01 2.37
C ALA A 355 29.48 -41.88 1.13
N GLU A 356 28.20 -42.24 1.23
CA GLU A 356 27.25 -42.20 0.11
C GLU A 356 26.82 -40.75 -0.18
N ILE A 357 26.60 -39.93 0.86
CA ILE A 357 26.34 -38.48 0.71
C ILE A 357 27.53 -37.79 0.03
N ARG A 358 28.76 -38.07 0.49
CA ARG A 358 29.96 -37.47 -0.09
C ARG A 358 30.13 -37.85 -1.57
N LYS A 359 29.80 -39.10 -1.93
CA LYS A 359 29.85 -39.60 -3.31
C LYS A 359 28.80 -38.92 -4.20
N GLN A 360 27.59 -38.69 -3.69
CA GLN A 360 26.55 -37.95 -4.41
C GLN A 360 26.89 -36.47 -4.57
N GLN A 361 27.43 -35.83 -3.53
CA GLN A 361 27.90 -34.44 -3.59
C GLN A 361 29.04 -34.24 -4.60
N ILE A 362 29.98 -35.18 -4.69
CA ILE A 362 31.05 -35.15 -5.69
C ILE A 362 30.48 -35.24 -7.11
N LYS A 363 29.54 -36.16 -7.36
CA LYS A 363 28.88 -36.29 -8.68
C LYS A 363 28.10 -35.04 -9.05
N LEU A 364 27.40 -34.43 -8.10
CA LEU A 364 26.63 -33.21 -8.32
C LEU A 364 27.53 -32.00 -8.57
N ALA A 365 28.68 -31.90 -7.88
CA ALA A 365 29.69 -30.91 -8.15
C ALA A 365 30.30 -31.08 -9.55
N GLU A 366 30.61 -32.31 -9.97
CA GLU A 366 31.14 -32.60 -11.30
C GLU A 366 30.18 -32.18 -12.42
N ILE A 367 28.88 -32.44 -12.26
CA ILE A 367 27.86 -32.03 -13.23
C ILE A 367 27.70 -30.50 -13.26
N LYS A 368 27.77 -29.83 -12.09
CA LYS A 368 27.74 -28.36 -12.03
C LYS A 368 28.91 -27.73 -12.77
N VAL A 369 30.12 -28.27 -12.62
CA VAL A 369 31.31 -27.79 -13.34
C VAL A 369 31.13 -27.95 -14.84
N LYS A 370 30.70 -29.13 -15.31
CA LYS A 370 30.42 -29.38 -16.74
C LYS A 370 29.34 -28.44 -17.31
N LEU A 371 28.35 -28.07 -16.51
CA LEU A 371 27.30 -27.11 -16.89
C LEU A 371 27.87 -25.70 -17.06
N VAL A 372 28.73 -25.26 -16.15
CA VAL A 372 29.39 -23.95 -16.24
C VAL A 372 30.30 -23.88 -17.46
N GLU A 373 31.11 -24.91 -17.69
CA GLU A 373 31.98 -25.00 -18.87
C GLU A 373 31.18 -25.01 -20.18
N ALA A 374 30.10 -25.77 -20.24
CA ALA A 374 29.25 -25.83 -21.43
C ALA A 374 28.51 -24.50 -21.70
N LYS A 375 28.06 -23.80 -20.65
CA LYS A 375 27.43 -22.47 -20.77
C LYS A 375 28.43 -21.41 -21.23
N ALA A 376 29.65 -21.40 -20.69
CA ALA A 376 30.72 -20.51 -21.14
C ALA A 376 31.11 -20.77 -22.60
N ALA A 377 31.25 -22.04 -23.00
CA ALA A 377 31.53 -22.41 -24.39
C ALA A 377 30.38 -22.03 -25.34
N LEU A 378 29.13 -22.08 -24.88
CA LEU A 378 27.97 -21.64 -25.65
C LEU A 378 27.99 -20.13 -25.88
N GLU A 379 28.29 -19.34 -24.83
CA GLU A 379 28.46 -17.89 -24.95
C GLU A 379 29.56 -17.54 -25.96
N GLU A 380 30.70 -18.21 -25.90
CA GLU A 380 31.79 -18.04 -26.87
C GLU A 380 31.34 -18.38 -28.30
N CYS A 381 30.64 -19.49 -28.51
CA CYS A 381 30.11 -19.86 -29.83
C CYS A 381 29.08 -18.85 -30.37
N VAL A 382 28.25 -18.28 -29.49
CA VAL A 382 27.28 -17.22 -29.87
C VAL A 382 28.01 -15.94 -30.27
N THR A 383 29.09 -15.56 -29.58
CA THR A 383 29.91 -14.39 -29.96
C THR A 383 30.61 -14.59 -31.30
N LEU A 384 31.03 -15.82 -31.62
CA LEU A 384 31.69 -16.19 -32.86
C LEU A 384 30.72 -16.53 -34.01
N GLN A 385 29.41 -16.43 -33.78
CA GLN A 385 28.35 -16.80 -34.75
C GLN A 385 28.47 -18.26 -35.27
N ASP A 386 29.06 -19.16 -34.49
CA ASP A 386 29.13 -20.60 -34.82
C ASP A 386 27.85 -21.31 -34.34
N PHE A 387 26.77 -21.14 -35.10
CA PHE A 387 25.44 -21.65 -34.75
C PHE A 387 25.34 -23.17 -34.78
N ASN A 388 26.21 -23.85 -35.54
CA ASN A 388 26.26 -25.31 -35.58
C ASN A 388 26.81 -25.88 -34.27
N LYS A 389 27.92 -25.33 -33.75
CA LYS A 389 28.44 -25.74 -32.44
C LYS A 389 27.55 -25.28 -31.28
N ALA A 390 26.94 -24.10 -31.39
CA ALA A 390 26.00 -23.60 -30.38
C ALA A 390 24.78 -24.53 -30.23
N SER A 391 24.26 -25.11 -31.33
CA SER A 391 23.15 -26.08 -31.26
C SER A 391 23.53 -27.34 -30.50
N VAL A 392 24.70 -27.91 -30.76
CA VAL A 392 25.21 -29.12 -30.07
C VAL A 392 25.45 -28.85 -28.58
N LEU A 393 26.01 -27.68 -28.25
CA LEU A 393 26.22 -27.29 -26.85
C LEU A 393 24.89 -27.07 -26.11
N LYS A 394 23.87 -26.55 -26.78
CA LYS A 394 22.53 -26.39 -26.22
C LYS A 394 21.89 -27.74 -25.89
N GLU A 395 21.98 -28.73 -26.78
CA GLU A 395 21.52 -30.09 -26.50
C GLU A 395 22.27 -30.70 -25.31
N LYS A 396 23.60 -30.55 -25.26
CA LYS A 396 24.42 -31.04 -24.15
C LYS A 396 24.09 -30.38 -22.81
N ILE A 397 23.77 -29.09 -22.80
CA ILE A 397 23.30 -28.38 -21.58
C ILE A 397 21.96 -28.97 -21.12
N THR A 398 21.02 -29.21 -22.05
CA THR A 398 19.73 -29.80 -21.68
C THR A 398 19.86 -31.22 -21.11
N GLU A 399 20.78 -32.03 -21.65
CA GLU A 399 21.07 -33.36 -21.09
C GLU A 399 21.69 -33.29 -19.68
N LEU A 400 22.64 -32.37 -19.47
CA LEU A 400 23.27 -32.16 -18.15
C LEU A 400 22.28 -31.62 -17.12
N GLU A 401 21.36 -30.74 -17.51
CA GLU A 401 20.28 -30.24 -16.65
C GLU A 401 19.29 -31.35 -16.31
N HIS A 402 18.92 -32.19 -17.28
CA HIS A 402 18.08 -33.37 -17.03
C HIS A 402 18.75 -34.34 -16.04
N THR A 403 20.04 -34.62 -16.24
CA THR A 403 20.83 -35.50 -15.36
C THR A 403 20.95 -34.92 -13.94
N LYS A 404 21.17 -33.61 -13.79
CA LYS A 404 21.14 -32.91 -12.49
C LYS A 404 19.79 -33.08 -11.81
N THR A 405 18.70 -32.90 -12.56
CA THR A 405 17.34 -32.99 -12.02
C THR A 405 17.01 -34.41 -11.57
N ASN A 406 17.44 -35.43 -12.33
CA ASN A 406 17.25 -36.83 -11.95
C ASN A 406 18.06 -37.22 -10.71
N LEU A 407 19.30 -36.74 -10.56
CA LEU A 407 20.10 -36.99 -9.35
C LEU A 407 19.52 -36.32 -8.10
N ILE A 408 18.90 -35.14 -8.25
CA ILE A 408 18.19 -34.47 -7.15
C ILE A 408 16.94 -35.28 -6.79
N LYS A 409 16.16 -35.72 -7.79
CA LYS A 409 14.99 -36.58 -7.57
C LYS A 409 15.36 -37.93 -6.96
N GLU A 410 16.46 -38.56 -7.36
CA GLU A 410 16.94 -39.80 -6.76
C GLU A 410 17.35 -39.62 -5.29
N ALA A 411 17.95 -38.47 -4.96
CA ALA A 411 18.23 -38.10 -3.57
C ALA A 411 16.92 -37.90 -2.77
N GLU A 412 15.94 -37.21 -3.33
CA GLU A 412 14.61 -37.00 -2.73
C GLU A 412 13.79 -38.31 -2.62
N GLN A 413 13.90 -39.22 -3.59
CA GLN A 413 13.14 -40.48 -3.61
C GLN A 413 13.71 -41.52 -2.63
N CYS A 414 15.02 -41.49 -2.36
CA CYS A 414 15.63 -42.24 -1.27
C CYS A 414 15.10 -41.80 0.09
N GLU A 415 14.78 -40.51 0.28
CA GLU A 415 14.15 -40.00 1.51
C GLU A 415 12.69 -40.45 1.67
N ILE A 416 11.96 -40.68 0.55
CA ILE A 416 10.51 -40.96 0.58
C ILE A 416 10.17 -42.45 0.79
N ASN A 417 11.03 -43.39 0.37
CA ASN A 417 10.71 -44.83 0.40
C ASN A 417 10.76 -45.50 1.80
N GLU A 418 11.29 -44.83 2.83
CA GLU A 418 11.39 -45.39 4.20
C GLU A 418 10.18 -45.08 5.12
N MET A 419 9.14 -44.40 4.62
CA MET A 419 7.98 -44.02 5.44
C MET A 419 6.84 -45.05 5.40
N ARG A 420 6.97 -46.17 6.12
CA ARG A 420 5.79 -46.90 6.66
C ARG A 420 6.13 -47.63 7.96
N VAL A 421 5.89 -47.00 9.10
CA VAL A 421 5.57 -47.70 10.36
C VAL A 421 4.55 -46.88 11.17
N GLU A 422 3.48 -47.56 11.61
CA GLU A 422 2.41 -47.05 12.48
C GLU A 422 2.93 -46.64 13.87
N LYS A 423 2.34 -45.60 14.47
CA LYS A 423 2.62 -45.20 15.86
C LYS A 423 1.97 -46.17 16.86
N VAL A 424 2.77 -46.77 17.73
CA VAL A 424 2.37 -47.13 19.11
C VAL A 424 2.81 -46.02 20.05
N SER A 425 1.85 -45.59 20.87
CA SER A 425 1.93 -44.57 21.91
C SER A 425 2.97 -44.87 23.00
N THR A 426 3.79 -43.90 23.38
CA THR A 426 4.03 -43.48 24.79
C THR A 426 5.08 -42.35 24.86
N PHE A 427 4.73 -41.24 25.54
CA PHE A 427 5.68 -40.18 25.92
C PHE A 427 6.53 -40.64 27.11
N PRO A 428 7.77 -40.14 27.22
CA PRO A 428 8.10 -39.41 28.44
C PRO A 428 8.90 -38.12 28.22
N SER A 429 8.68 -37.23 29.17
CA SER A 429 9.19 -35.87 29.34
C SER A 429 10.70 -35.80 29.56
N SER A 430 11.28 -34.70 29.06
CA SER A 430 12.57 -34.08 29.36
C SER A 430 13.55 -34.06 28.17
N VAL A 431 13.97 -32.85 27.80
CA VAL A 431 15.35 -32.41 27.51
C VAL A 431 15.24 -31.10 26.71
N PHE A 432 15.38 -29.98 27.44
CA PHE A 432 15.79 -28.71 26.85
C PHE A 432 17.32 -28.70 26.78
N SER A 433 17.89 -28.56 25.59
CA SER A 433 19.10 -27.77 25.30
C SER A 433 19.61 -28.07 23.89
N ASN A 434 19.58 -27.09 22.98
CA ASN A 434 20.81 -26.53 22.44
C ASN A 434 20.57 -25.38 21.47
N ALA A 435 21.60 -24.54 21.39
CA ALA A 435 21.64 -23.23 20.79
C ALA A 435 21.62 -23.26 19.26
N ASN A 436 20.60 -22.63 18.68
CA ASN A 436 20.77 -21.69 17.55
C ASN A 436 19.54 -20.78 17.32
N CYS A 437 18.72 -20.61 18.35
CA CYS A 437 17.43 -19.92 18.27
C CYS A 437 17.48 -18.51 18.89
N SER A 438 18.65 -17.85 18.98
CA SER A 438 18.75 -16.56 19.69
C SER A 438 18.27 -15.38 18.85
N GLU A 439 18.44 -15.41 17.53
CA GLU A 439 18.16 -14.22 16.70
C GLU A 439 16.66 -14.07 16.37
N VAL A 440 15.97 -15.20 16.20
CA VAL A 440 14.50 -15.26 16.07
C VAL A 440 13.83 -15.00 17.42
N TYR A 441 14.42 -15.47 18.53
CA TYR A 441 13.92 -15.23 19.89
C TYR A 441 14.10 -13.77 20.32
N SER A 442 15.21 -13.12 19.94
CA SER A 442 15.41 -11.68 20.16
C SER A 442 14.44 -10.83 19.35
N LYS A 443 14.12 -11.19 18.10
CA LYS A 443 13.09 -10.49 17.30
C LYS A 443 11.68 -10.72 17.84
N TRP A 444 11.34 -11.93 18.26
CA TRP A 444 10.04 -12.25 18.85
C TRP A 444 9.83 -11.58 20.22
N ILE A 445 10.85 -11.52 21.07
CA ILE A 445 10.79 -10.78 22.34
C ILE A 445 10.81 -9.26 22.11
N ALA A 446 11.58 -8.73 21.15
CA ALA A 446 11.60 -7.29 20.87
C ALA A 446 10.26 -6.75 20.36
N ILE A 447 9.50 -7.55 19.60
CA ILE A 447 8.15 -7.20 19.13
C ILE A 447 7.10 -7.34 20.23
N ASN A 448 7.26 -8.31 21.14
CA ASN A 448 6.24 -8.63 22.17
C ASN A 448 6.49 -8.02 23.55
N SER A 449 7.69 -7.51 23.85
CA SER A 449 7.99 -6.85 25.14
C SER A 449 7.31 -5.49 25.32
N SER A 450 6.77 -4.90 24.24
CA SER A 450 5.86 -3.75 24.31
C SER A 450 4.40 -4.11 24.60
N PHE A 451 4.00 -5.39 24.49
CA PHE A 451 2.60 -5.81 24.60
C PHE A 451 2.24 -6.50 25.93
N VAL A 452 3.23 -6.91 26.73
CA VAL A 452 2.98 -7.55 28.04
C VAL A 452 2.88 -6.53 29.19
N LEU A 453 3.10 -5.23 28.93
CA LEU A 453 3.12 -4.18 29.97
C LEU A 453 2.15 -3.00 29.73
N LYS A 454 1.06 -3.17 28.97
CA LYS A 454 -0.06 -2.21 28.97
C LYS A 454 -1.42 -2.87 28.99
#